data_AF-A0A840CTQ0-F1
#
_entry.id   AF-A0A840CTQ0-F1
#
_cell.length_a   1.000
_cell.length_b   1.000
_cell.length_c   1.000
_cell.angle_alpha   90.00
_cell.angle_beta   90.00
_cell.angle_gamma   90.00
#
_symmetry.space_group_name_H-M   'P 1'
#
loop_
_entity.id
_entity.type
_entity.pdbx_description
1 polymer ?
#
loop_
_entity_poly.entity_id
_entity_poly.type
_entity_poly.pdbx_seq_one_letter_code
_entity_poly.pdbx_strand_id
1 'polypeptide(L)'
;MRTKLICFLTCLWMCAACSKDEMPTGEEFADSNFIEYLHENHQVPVTANGKIDLNDAMTQVRLKAITQLIINDAKPIYDLTGIRNLVTLNKLYFNSEIEALDVSNMEYLTSLNCSGRALTHLNIPNTPLLEALTCNGNELSSLDLSDNPRLQFLFCSFNKLTSLDLKALPKLSYLICHNNCLTELDASGMTFDEEDLILSCGEQTDENGNAQSLHLTLSESHKGFWEELSQKIYNSNIEVTFKP
;
A
#
# COMPACT_ATOMS: atom_id res chain seq x y z
N MET A 1 65.67 -9.39 7.03
CA MET A 1 64.97 -8.79 5.88
C MET A 1 64.02 -9.83 5.28
N ARG A 2 62.75 -9.83 5.72
CA ARG A 2 61.56 -10.48 5.15
C ARG A 2 60.46 -10.36 6.20
N THR A 3 59.58 -9.39 6.01
CA THR A 3 58.51 -9.01 6.93
C THR A 3 57.33 -9.97 6.77
N LYS A 4 56.83 -10.48 7.89
CA LYS A 4 55.60 -11.28 7.99
C LYS A 4 54.38 -10.36 7.83
N LEU A 5 53.40 -10.89 7.11
CA LEU A 5 52.04 -10.39 6.98
C LEU A 5 51.37 -10.30 8.37
N ILE A 6 50.86 -9.14 8.74
CA ILE A 6 49.96 -8.96 9.90
C ILE A 6 48.70 -8.29 9.35
N CYS A 7 47.59 -9.04 9.37
CA CYS A 7 46.25 -8.51 9.18
C CYS A 7 45.94 -7.51 10.29
N PHE A 8 45.56 -6.28 9.92
CA PHE A 8 44.85 -5.38 10.81
C PHE A 8 43.38 -5.35 10.39
N LEU A 9 42.54 -6.08 11.14
CA LEU A 9 41.18 -5.63 11.39
C LEU A 9 41.29 -4.39 12.28
N THR A 10 40.88 -3.23 11.78
CA THR A 10 40.48 -2.12 12.65
C THR A 10 39.17 -1.54 12.16
N CYS A 11 38.16 -1.85 12.97
CA CYS A 11 36.91 -1.13 13.17
C CYS A 11 37.08 0.40 12.99
N LEU A 12 36.28 0.99 12.11
CA LEU A 12 35.88 2.40 12.23
C LEU A 12 34.35 2.46 12.22
N TRP A 13 33.78 2.42 13.42
CA TRP A 13 32.45 2.93 13.70
C TRP A 13 32.59 4.41 14.08
N MET A 14 31.56 5.20 13.75
CA MET A 14 31.38 6.65 13.96
C MET A 14 31.92 7.59 12.85
N CYS A 15 31.04 7.93 11.92
CA CYS A 15 30.32 9.20 12.05
C CYS A 15 28.91 9.06 11.46
N ALA A 16 27.90 9.14 12.33
CA ALA A 16 26.51 9.29 11.93
C ALA A 16 26.26 10.75 11.49
N ALA A 17 25.31 10.91 10.56
CA ALA A 17 24.78 12.16 10.01
C ALA A 17 25.57 12.78 8.83
N CYS A 18 25.62 12.10 7.68
CA CYS A 18 25.29 12.69 6.37
C CYS A 18 25.36 11.64 5.24
N SER A 19 24.32 10.83 5.06
CA SER A 19 24.07 10.14 3.77
C SER A 19 22.61 9.66 3.71
N LYS A 20 21.67 10.60 3.54
CA LYS A 20 20.29 10.31 3.09
C LYS A 20 20.21 10.18 1.57
N ASP A 21 21.28 9.70 0.94
CA ASP A 21 21.39 9.49 -0.51
C ASP A 21 21.77 8.03 -0.79
N GLU A 22 21.21 7.07 -0.05
CA GLU A 22 21.09 5.73 -0.63
C GLU A 22 20.08 5.86 -1.76
N MET A 23 20.58 5.73 -3.00
CA MET A 23 19.71 5.57 -4.15
C MET A 23 18.80 4.36 -3.94
N PRO A 24 17.57 4.41 -4.47
CA PRO A 24 16.59 3.33 -4.41
C PRO A 24 17.17 2.04 -5.00
N THR A 25 16.52 0.90 -4.71
CA THR A 25 16.96 -0.51 -4.81
C THR A 25 17.90 -0.96 -5.94
N GLY A 26 18.15 -0.14 -6.96
CA GLY A 26 18.97 -0.43 -8.13
C GLY A 26 18.23 -1.27 -9.15
N GLU A 27 16.93 -1.50 -8.93
CA GLU A 27 16.09 -2.28 -9.82
C GLU A 27 15.80 -1.51 -11.10
N GLU A 28 16.14 -2.12 -12.23
CA GLU A 28 15.83 -1.56 -13.54
C GLU A 28 14.32 -1.57 -13.77
N PHE A 29 13.83 -0.54 -14.47
CA PHE A 29 12.47 -0.55 -14.98
C PHE A 29 12.31 -1.70 -15.99
N ALA A 30 11.38 -2.63 -15.75
CA ALA A 30 11.27 -3.87 -16.52
C ALA A 30 10.28 -3.77 -17.69
N ASP A 31 9.15 -3.08 -17.48
CA ASP A 31 8.08 -2.96 -18.48
C ASP A 31 8.37 -1.83 -19.48
N SER A 32 8.34 -2.17 -20.77
CA SER A 32 8.62 -1.19 -21.85
C SER A 32 7.55 -0.11 -21.96
N ASN A 33 6.28 -0.43 -21.68
CA ASN A 33 5.20 0.56 -21.68
C ASN A 33 5.32 1.47 -20.45
N PHE A 34 5.81 0.95 -19.32
CA PHE A 34 6.10 1.81 -18.17
C PHE A 34 7.27 2.76 -18.43
N ILE A 35 8.34 2.27 -19.07
CA ILE A 35 9.46 3.10 -19.52
C ILE A 35 8.97 4.18 -20.51
N GLU A 36 8.17 3.80 -21.50
CA GLU A 36 7.59 4.72 -22.48
C GLU A 36 6.70 5.77 -21.81
N TYR A 37 5.84 5.36 -20.86
CA TYR A 37 5.01 6.28 -20.08
C TYR A 37 5.87 7.32 -19.34
N LEU A 38 6.94 6.90 -18.66
CA LEU A 38 7.86 7.80 -17.96
C LEU A 38 8.58 8.74 -18.94
N HIS A 39 8.95 8.25 -20.11
CA HIS A 39 9.58 9.05 -21.16
C HIS A 39 8.64 10.14 -21.69
N GLU A 40 7.44 9.75 -22.12
CA GLU A 40 6.49 10.63 -22.79
C GLU A 40 5.86 11.65 -21.84
N ASN A 41 5.50 11.22 -20.62
CA ASN A 41 4.75 12.06 -19.68
C ASN A 41 5.66 12.84 -18.73
N HIS A 42 6.87 12.33 -18.44
CA HIS A 42 7.77 12.92 -17.44
C HIS A 42 9.16 13.29 -17.98
N GLN A 43 9.39 13.14 -19.29
CA GLN A 43 10.64 13.50 -19.96
C GLN A 43 11.85 12.76 -19.35
N VAL A 44 11.64 11.55 -18.85
CA VAL A 44 12.73 10.69 -18.36
C VAL A 44 13.55 10.24 -19.58
N PRO A 45 14.87 10.47 -19.61
CA PRO A 45 15.71 10.04 -20.72
C PRO A 45 15.69 8.52 -20.88
N VAL A 46 15.55 8.07 -22.13
CA VAL A 46 15.62 6.66 -22.50
C VAL A 46 16.80 6.48 -23.45
N THR A 47 17.62 5.47 -23.17
CA THR A 47 18.80 5.11 -23.95
C THR A 47 18.41 4.51 -25.30
N ALA A 48 19.36 4.42 -26.24
CA ALA A 48 19.10 3.85 -27.56
C ALA A 48 18.62 2.37 -27.55
N ASN A 49 18.86 1.63 -26.46
CA ASN A 49 18.37 0.27 -26.26
C ASN A 49 17.03 0.22 -25.48
N GLY A 50 16.34 1.35 -25.30
CA GLY A 50 15.00 1.39 -24.70
C GLY A 50 14.98 1.25 -23.18
N LYS A 51 16.07 1.58 -22.48
CA LYS A 51 16.16 1.50 -21.01
C LYS A 51 16.30 2.88 -20.37
N ILE A 52 16.04 2.96 -19.07
CA ILE A 52 16.32 4.14 -18.25
C ILE A 52 17.67 3.91 -17.55
N ASP A 53 18.66 4.77 -17.81
CA ASP A 53 19.96 4.71 -17.13
C ASP A 53 19.88 5.42 -15.77
N LEU A 54 19.81 4.64 -14.68
CA LEU A 54 19.70 5.13 -13.31
C LEU A 54 20.97 5.88 -12.83
N ASN A 55 22.10 5.73 -13.52
CA ASN A 55 23.34 6.45 -13.19
C ASN A 55 23.46 7.80 -13.90
N ASP A 56 22.61 8.07 -14.89
CA ASP A 56 22.62 9.35 -15.59
C ASP A 56 22.07 10.48 -14.71
N ALA A 57 22.82 11.59 -14.64
CA ALA A 57 22.49 12.71 -13.76
C ALA A 57 21.16 13.37 -14.15
N MET A 58 20.84 13.47 -15.45
CA MET A 58 19.57 14.02 -15.90
C MET A 58 18.42 13.07 -15.56
N THR A 59 18.59 11.75 -15.77
CA THR A 59 17.62 10.74 -15.34
C THR A 59 17.31 10.85 -13.86
N GLN A 60 18.32 10.91 -12.99
CA GLN A 60 18.11 11.05 -11.55
C GLN A 60 17.33 12.33 -11.19
N VAL A 61 17.66 13.45 -11.85
CA VAL A 61 16.91 14.71 -11.67
C VAL A 61 15.45 14.55 -12.11
N ARG A 62 15.19 13.86 -13.22
CA ARG A 62 13.83 13.64 -13.72
C ARG A 62 13.02 12.70 -12.83
N LEU A 63 13.60 11.58 -12.40
CA LEU A 63 12.93 10.65 -11.49
C LEU A 63 12.62 11.30 -10.13
N LYS A 64 13.55 12.08 -9.56
CA LYS A 64 13.34 12.86 -8.33
C LYS A 64 12.36 14.04 -8.47
N ALA A 65 12.01 14.44 -9.70
CA ALA A 65 11.00 15.46 -9.94
C ALA A 65 9.58 14.89 -9.97
N ILE A 66 9.44 13.56 -10.09
CA ILE A 66 8.14 12.89 -10.14
C ILE A 66 7.60 12.74 -8.73
N THR A 67 6.60 13.54 -8.40
CA THR A 67 5.91 13.48 -7.10
C THR A 67 4.56 12.75 -7.19
N GLN A 68 3.98 12.64 -8.38
CA GLN A 68 2.69 12.01 -8.58
C GLN A 68 2.70 11.24 -9.91
N LEU A 69 2.16 10.02 -9.88
CA LEU A 69 1.87 9.22 -11.06
C LEU A 69 0.38 8.89 -11.08
N ILE A 70 -0.26 9.22 -12.20
CA ILE A 70 -1.65 8.84 -12.48
C ILE A 70 -1.62 8.14 -13.84
N ILE A 71 -1.56 6.81 -13.80
CA ILE A 71 -1.38 5.94 -14.95
C ILE A 71 -2.78 5.54 -15.44
N ASN A 72 -3.23 6.24 -16.49
CA ASN A 72 -4.44 5.94 -17.25
C ASN A 72 -4.06 5.72 -18.73
N ASP A 73 -3.03 4.91 -18.96
CA ASP A 73 -2.47 4.74 -20.29
C ASP A 73 -3.37 3.86 -21.17
N ALA A 74 -3.40 4.15 -22.47
CA ALA A 74 -4.02 3.31 -23.47
C ALA A 74 -3.25 1.99 -23.66
N LYS A 75 -1.94 1.99 -23.36
CA LYS A 75 -1.10 0.79 -23.37
C LYS A 75 -1.12 0.12 -21.99
N PRO A 76 -1.34 -1.20 -21.92
CA PRO A 76 -1.34 -1.90 -20.64
C PRO A 76 0.08 -1.94 -20.07
N ILE A 77 0.21 -1.62 -18.78
CA ILE A 77 1.44 -1.80 -18.00
C ILE A 77 1.21 -3.01 -17.09
N TYR A 78 2.06 -4.03 -17.24
CA TYR A 78 1.94 -5.32 -16.55
C TYR A 78 2.96 -5.48 -15.42
N ASP A 79 4.01 -4.65 -15.40
CA ASP A 79 5.03 -4.69 -14.36
C ASP A 79 5.49 -3.27 -13.97
N LEU A 80 5.40 -2.95 -12.68
CA LEU A 80 5.86 -1.69 -12.09
C LEU A 80 7.24 -1.82 -11.42
N THR A 81 7.97 -2.90 -11.66
CA THR A 81 9.37 -3.04 -11.21
C THR A 81 10.17 -1.79 -11.60
N GLY A 82 10.95 -1.28 -10.64
CA GLY A 82 11.63 0.00 -10.75
C GLY A 82 10.84 1.20 -10.22
N ILE A 83 9.56 1.07 -9.85
CA ILE A 83 8.74 2.18 -9.29
C ILE A 83 9.36 2.81 -8.05
N ARG A 84 10.06 2.02 -7.23
CA ARG A 84 10.77 2.50 -6.03
C ARG A 84 11.90 3.47 -6.37
N ASN A 85 12.31 3.56 -7.63
CA ASN A 85 13.25 4.60 -8.08
C ASN A 85 12.67 6.03 -8.02
N LEU A 86 11.36 6.16 -7.88
CA LEU A 86 10.65 7.44 -7.75
C LEU A 86 10.58 7.87 -6.28
N VAL A 87 11.74 8.20 -5.71
CA VAL A 87 11.89 8.42 -4.25
C VAL A 87 11.07 9.58 -3.68
N THR A 88 10.56 10.49 -4.51
CA THR A 88 9.73 11.63 -4.12
C THR A 88 8.24 11.41 -4.33
N LEU A 89 7.85 10.22 -4.82
CA LEU A 89 6.47 9.92 -5.17
C LEU A 89 5.58 9.92 -3.93
N ASN A 90 4.59 10.81 -3.92
CA ASN A 90 3.58 10.91 -2.86
C ASN A 90 2.21 10.38 -3.27
N LYS A 91 1.91 10.32 -4.57
CA LYS A 91 0.67 9.71 -5.07
C LYS A 91 0.95 8.76 -6.21
N LEU A 92 0.41 7.56 -6.11
CA LEU A 92 0.49 6.55 -7.15
C LEU A 92 -0.90 5.99 -7.40
N TYR A 93 -1.51 6.39 -8.52
CA TYR A 93 -2.79 5.88 -8.99
C TYR A 93 -2.58 5.18 -10.31
N PHE A 94 -3.05 3.94 -10.39
CA PHE A 94 -3.04 3.17 -11.61
C PHE A 94 -4.19 2.18 -11.57
N ASN A 95 -4.72 1.85 -12.74
CA ASN A 95 -5.59 0.70 -12.93
C ASN A 95 -4.80 -0.31 -13.74
N SER A 96 -4.58 -1.51 -13.22
CA SER A 96 -3.78 -2.50 -13.94
C SER A 96 -4.17 -3.92 -13.62
N GLU A 97 -3.67 -4.80 -14.47
CA GLU A 97 -3.73 -6.25 -14.32
C GLU A 97 -2.41 -6.79 -13.74
N ILE A 98 -1.63 -5.98 -13.02
CA ILE A 98 -0.39 -6.47 -12.39
C ILE A 98 -0.71 -7.44 -11.26
N GLU A 99 0.08 -8.51 -11.14
CA GLU A 99 -0.11 -9.54 -10.13
C GLU A 99 0.54 -9.20 -8.79
N ALA A 100 1.58 -8.36 -8.80
CA ALA A 100 2.32 -7.95 -7.61
C ALA A 100 2.75 -6.47 -7.67
N LEU A 101 2.71 -5.80 -6.53
CA LEU A 101 3.20 -4.45 -6.35
C LEU A 101 4.11 -4.39 -5.12
N ASP A 102 5.32 -3.87 -5.31
CA ASP A 102 6.23 -3.52 -4.20
C ASP A 102 6.50 -2.02 -4.18
N VAL A 103 5.96 -1.35 -3.16
CA VAL A 103 6.21 0.06 -2.84
C VAL A 103 6.83 0.20 -1.45
N SER A 104 7.49 -0.85 -0.96
CA SER A 104 8.22 -0.80 0.31
C SER A 104 9.26 0.34 0.32
N ASN A 105 9.44 0.94 1.50
CA ASN A 105 10.37 2.05 1.74
C ASN A 105 10.09 3.33 0.93
N MET A 106 8.90 3.48 0.34
CA MET A 106 8.49 4.74 -0.28
C MET A 106 8.05 5.74 0.81
N GLU A 107 9.03 6.34 1.49
CA GLU A 107 8.83 7.18 2.69
C GLU A 107 7.89 8.38 2.48
N TYR A 108 7.74 8.85 1.24
CA TYR A 108 6.92 10.01 0.89
C TYR A 108 5.53 9.63 0.36
N LEU A 109 5.22 8.34 0.18
CA LEU A 109 3.94 7.90 -0.37
C LEU A 109 2.82 8.19 0.64
N THR A 110 1.88 9.06 0.26
CA THR A 110 0.74 9.44 1.10
C THR A 110 -0.58 8.87 0.59
N SER A 111 -0.68 8.57 -0.70
CA SER A 111 -1.89 8.01 -1.31
C SER A 111 -1.55 6.97 -2.36
N LEU A 112 -2.13 5.77 -2.21
CA LEU A 112 -1.98 4.66 -3.14
C LEU A 112 -3.36 4.19 -3.60
N ASN A 113 -3.58 4.20 -4.91
CA ASN A 113 -4.70 3.51 -5.53
C ASN A 113 -4.16 2.48 -6.52
N CYS A 114 -4.25 1.22 -6.12
CA CYS A 114 -3.88 0.05 -6.90
C CYS A 114 -5.11 -0.87 -7.08
N SER A 115 -6.30 -0.27 -7.19
CA SER A 115 -7.52 -1.03 -7.53
C SER A 115 -7.34 -1.67 -8.90
N GLY A 116 -7.79 -2.90 -9.05
CA GLY A 116 -7.46 -3.69 -10.24
C GLY A 116 -8.36 -4.90 -10.41
N ARG A 117 -7.77 -5.96 -10.97
CA ARG A 117 -8.44 -7.26 -11.18
C ARG A 117 -7.59 -8.48 -10.84
N ALA A 118 -6.30 -8.28 -10.52
CA ALA A 118 -5.34 -9.38 -10.52
C ALA A 118 -4.29 -9.30 -9.40
N LEU A 119 -4.25 -8.24 -8.59
CA LEU A 119 -3.21 -8.09 -7.58
C LEU A 119 -3.37 -9.16 -6.51
N THR A 120 -2.39 -10.06 -6.40
CA THR A 120 -2.33 -11.12 -5.38
C THR A 120 -1.40 -10.76 -4.24
N HIS A 121 -0.44 -9.87 -4.48
CA HIS A 121 0.56 -9.43 -3.50
C HIS A 121 0.72 -7.91 -3.51
N LEU A 122 0.55 -7.28 -2.36
CA LEU A 122 0.83 -5.87 -2.13
C LEU A 122 1.84 -5.74 -0.99
N ASN A 123 3.05 -5.29 -1.30
CA ASN A 123 4.12 -5.08 -0.34
C ASN A 123 4.31 -3.57 -0.06
N ILE A 124 3.94 -3.14 1.14
CA ILE A 124 3.94 -1.73 1.57
C ILE A 124 4.67 -1.45 2.92
N PRO A 125 5.62 -2.27 3.42
CA PRO A 125 6.32 -1.97 4.68
C PRO A 125 7.17 -0.71 4.57
N ASN A 126 7.43 -0.05 5.70
CA ASN A 126 8.15 1.23 5.76
C ASN A 126 7.57 2.33 4.83
N THR A 127 6.24 2.44 4.76
CA THR A 127 5.55 3.57 4.10
C THR A 127 4.78 4.41 5.15
N PRO A 128 5.49 5.04 6.11
CA PRO A 128 4.89 5.60 7.32
C PRO A 128 4.01 6.83 7.10
N LEU A 129 4.09 7.44 5.92
CA LEU A 129 3.27 8.60 5.53
C LEU A 129 1.99 8.24 4.78
N LEU A 130 1.71 6.95 4.55
CA LEU A 130 0.51 6.52 3.83
C LEU A 130 -0.74 6.88 4.64
N GLU A 131 -1.62 7.69 4.05
CA GLU A 131 -2.87 8.18 4.65
C GLU A 131 -4.10 7.56 3.98
N ALA A 132 -4.00 7.22 2.69
CA ALA A 132 -5.07 6.59 1.93
C ALA A 132 -4.57 5.39 1.11
N LEU A 133 -5.25 4.25 1.26
CA LEU A 133 -5.02 3.04 0.49
C LEU A 133 -6.33 2.55 -0.13
N THR A 134 -6.34 2.44 -1.45
CA THR A 134 -7.41 1.80 -2.22
C THR A 134 -6.83 0.63 -3.01
N CYS A 135 -7.21 -0.59 -2.64
CA CYS A 135 -6.81 -1.84 -3.27
C CYS A 135 -8.02 -2.72 -3.63
N ASN A 136 -9.16 -2.10 -3.93
CA ASN A 136 -10.41 -2.79 -4.24
C ASN A 136 -10.30 -3.67 -5.50
N GLY A 137 -11.09 -4.75 -5.55
CA GLY A 137 -11.30 -5.55 -6.76
C GLY A 137 -10.12 -6.45 -7.14
N ASN A 138 -9.27 -6.80 -6.17
CA ASN A 138 -8.09 -7.60 -6.41
C ASN A 138 -8.25 -9.02 -5.86
N GLU A 139 -7.17 -9.79 -5.81
CA GLU A 139 -7.15 -11.16 -5.30
C GLU A 139 -6.29 -11.29 -4.04
N LEU A 140 -6.18 -10.21 -3.25
CA LEU A 140 -5.36 -10.21 -2.04
C LEU A 140 -5.93 -11.18 -1.01
N SER A 141 -5.13 -12.15 -0.60
CA SER A 141 -5.45 -13.08 0.49
C SER A 141 -4.97 -12.59 1.86
N SER A 142 -4.02 -11.66 1.87
CA SER A 142 -3.48 -10.99 3.05
C SER A 142 -3.16 -9.53 2.74
N LEU A 143 -3.18 -8.70 3.78
CA LEU A 143 -2.82 -7.29 3.71
C LEU A 143 -2.19 -6.89 5.04
N ASP A 144 -0.88 -6.67 5.04
CA ASP A 144 -0.13 -6.20 6.21
C ASP A 144 -0.03 -4.68 6.18
N LEU A 145 -0.56 -4.05 7.24
CA LEU A 145 -0.58 -2.60 7.42
C LEU A 145 0.15 -2.17 8.71
N SER A 146 0.96 -3.05 9.28
CA SER A 146 1.62 -2.82 10.58
C SER A 146 2.56 -1.61 10.60
N ASP A 147 3.10 -1.20 9.44
CA ASP A 147 4.00 -0.05 9.27
C ASP A 147 3.29 1.22 8.74
N ASN A 148 1.95 1.28 8.78
CA ASN A 148 1.16 2.38 8.23
C ASN A 148 0.36 3.18 9.29
N PRO A 149 1.00 3.72 10.35
CA PRO A 149 0.30 4.31 11.50
C PRO A 149 -0.47 5.61 11.20
N ARG A 150 -0.33 6.16 9.98
CA ARG A 150 -1.05 7.36 9.53
C ARG A 150 -2.27 7.08 8.67
N LEU A 151 -2.54 5.81 8.37
CA LEU A 151 -3.64 5.44 7.49
C LEU A 151 -4.97 5.88 8.11
N GLN A 152 -5.74 6.62 7.31
CA GLN A 152 -7.06 7.17 7.66
C GLN A 152 -8.16 6.51 6.82
N PHE A 153 -7.84 6.21 5.56
CA PHE A 153 -8.76 5.66 4.58
C PHE A 153 -8.27 4.33 4.04
N LEU A 154 -9.05 3.27 4.25
CA LEU A 154 -8.79 1.94 3.71
C LEU A 154 -9.99 1.42 2.93
N PHE A 155 -9.78 1.19 1.64
CA PHE A 155 -10.75 0.54 0.75
C PHE A 155 -10.12 -0.74 0.20
N CYS A 156 -10.52 -1.89 0.75
CA CYS A 156 -9.99 -3.21 0.40
C CYS A 156 -11.10 -4.21 0.03
N SER A 157 -12.24 -3.72 -0.42
CA SER A 157 -13.38 -4.55 -0.82
C SER A 157 -13.11 -5.38 -2.07
N PHE A 158 -13.87 -6.47 -2.22
CA PHE A 158 -13.72 -7.40 -3.34
C PHE A 158 -12.28 -7.93 -3.41
N ASN A 159 -11.85 -8.58 -2.34
CA ASN A 159 -10.58 -9.30 -2.25
C ASN A 159 -10.87 -10.69 -1.63
N LYS A 160 -9.82 -11.42 -1.26
CA LYS A 160 -9.90 -12.75 -0.65
C LYS A 160 -9.32 -12.74 0.78
N LEU A 161 -9.38 -11.59 1.47
CA LEU A 161 -8.77 -11.42 2.78
C LEU A 161 -9.45 -12.32 3.80
N THR A 162 -8.69 -13.19 4.45
CA THR A 162 -9.18 -14.07 5.53
C THR A 162 -9.01 -13.45 6.92
N SER A 163 -8.15 -12.44 7.02
CA SER A 163 -7.94 -11.64 8.22
C SER A 163 -7.54 -10.21 7.84
N LEU A 164 -7.80 -9.26 8.74
CA LEU A 164 -7.39 -7.88 8.61
C LEU A 164 -7.08 -7.32 10.01
N ASP A 165 -5.80 -7.06 10.30
CA ASP A 165 -5.37 -6.49 11.57
C ASP A 165 -5.35 -4.96 11.50
N LEU A 166 -6.15 -4.31 12.36
CA LEU A 166 -6.29 -2.86 12.44
C LEU A 166 -5.53 -2.25 13.64
N LYS A 167 -4.87 -3.05 14.48
CA LYS A 167 -4.26 -2.59 15.74
C LYS A 167 -3.20 -1.52 15.57
N ALA A 168 -2.49 -1.54 14.45
CA ALA A 168 -1.42 -0.57 14.14
C ALA A 168 -1.95 0.72 13.49
N LEU A 169 -3.27 0.90 13.37
CA LEU A 169 -3.90 1.97 12.60
C LEU A 169 -4.72 2.92 13.48
N PRO A 170 -4.09 3.66 14.43
CA PRO A 170 -4.79 4.47 15.43
C PRO A 170 -5.52 5.69 14.86
N LYS A 171 -5.39 5.97 13.55
CA LYS A 171 -6.04 7.08 12.86
C LYS A 171 -7.09 6.61 11.85
N LEU A 172 -7.34 5.31 11.74
CA LEU A 172 -8.26 4.78 10.75
C LEU A 172 -9.69 5.21 11.12
N SER A 173 -10.31 5.97 10.22
CA SER A 173 -11.66 6.50 10.36
C SER A 173 -12.58 6.13 9.20
N TYR A 174 -12.03 5.56 8.12
CA TYR A 174 -12.81 5.06 6.98
C TYR A 174 -12.33 3.66 6.60
N LEU A 175 -13.22 2.68 6.71
CA LEU A 175 -12.97 1.29 6.34
C LEU A 175 -14.10 0.74 5.48
N ILE A 176 -13.75 0.32 4.27
CA ILE A 176 -14.64 -0.44 3.38
C ILE A 176 -13.96 -1.75 3.00
N CYS A 177 -14.48 -2.86 3.53
CA CYS A 177 -13.88 -4.20 3.41
C CYS A 177 -14.88 -5.32 3.08
N HIS A 178 -16.07 -4.97 2.56
CA HIS A 178 -17.05 -5.95 2.09
C HIS A 178 -16.55 -6.80 0.92
N ASN A 179 -17.16 -7.98 0.73
CA ASN A 179 -16.76 -9.00 -0.23
C ASN A 179 -15.30 -9.43 -0.03
N ASN A 180 -15.01 -9.88 1.18
CA ASN A 180 -13.78 -10.58 1.56
C ASN A 180 -14.16 -11.92 2.22
N CYS A 181 -13.18 -12.62 2.78
CA CYS A 181 -13.37 -13.87 3.51
C CYS A 181 -13.17 -13.71 5.03
N LEU A 182 -13.50 -12.54 5.58
CA LEU A 182 -13.35 -12.27 7.01
C LEU A 182 -14.44 -12.99 7.80
N THR A 183 -14.06 -13.71 8.85
CA THR A 183 -14.99 -14.27 9.85
C THR A 183 -15.00 -13.45 11.13
N GLU A 184 -13.93 -12.69 11.39
CA GLU A 184 -13.76 -11.81 12.55
C GLU A 184 -13.11 -10.50 12.11
N LEU A 185 -13.52 -9.39 12.73
CA LEU A 185 -12.88 -8.08 12.56
C LEU A 185 -12.95 -7.29 13.87
N ASP A 186 -11.79 -6.93 14.42
CA ASP A 186 -11.71 -6.02 15.57
C ASP A 186 -11.50 -4.58 15.08
N ALA A 187 -12.59 -3.82 15.04
CA ALA A 187 -12.60 -2.40 14.70
C ALA A 187 -12.75 -1.51 15.95
N SER A 188 -12.52 -2.06 17.16
CA SER A 188 -12.64 -1.30 18.42
C SER A 188 -11.59 -0.20 18.57
N GLY A 189 -10.46 -0.30 17.86
CA GLY A 189 -9.39 0.70 17.88
C GLY A 189 -9.53 1.84 16.86
N MET A 190 -10.55 1.81 15.99
CA MET A 190 -10.80 2.90 15.05
C MET A 190 -11.24 4.17 15.80
N THR A 191 -10.92 5.36 15.27
CA THR A 191 -11.30 6.64 15.88
C THR A 191 -12.42 7.29 15.08
N PHE A 192 -13.50 7.71 15.76
CA PHE A 192 -14.66 8.30 15.10
C PHE A 192 -14.76 9.79 15.45
N ASP A 193 -14.78 10.62 14.42
CA ASP A 193 -15.37 11.96 14.53
C ASP A 193 -16.83 11.83 14.08
N GLU A 194 -17.78 12.37 14.85
CA GLU A 194 -19.24 12.11 14.73
C GLU A 194 -19.84 12.39 13.34
N GLU A 195 -19.11 13.03 12.43
CA GLU A 195 -19.60 13.39 11.09
C GLU A 195 -19.04 12.50 9.95
N ASP A 196 -17.98 11.73 10.18
CA ASP A 196 -17.14 11.23 9.08
C ASP A 196 -16.86 9.73 9.08
N LEU A 197 -17.22 8.95 10.10
CA LEU A 197 -16.95 7.51 10.05
C LEU A 197 -17.77 6.78 8.98
N ILE A 198 -17.07 6.06 8.10
CA ILE A 198 -17.66 5.00 7.27
C ILE A 198 -17.04 3.66 7.64
N LEU A 199 -17.82 2.78 8.26
CA LEU A 199 -17.49 1.37 8.44
C LEU A 199 -18.45 0.52 7.60
N SER A 200 -17.94 -0.05 6.51
CA SER A 200 -18.70 -0.93 5.62
C SER A 200 -17.99 -2.26 5.47
N CYS A 201 -18.41 -3.23 6.30
CA CYS A 201 -17.92 -4.60 6.22
C CYS A 201 -18.82 -5.49 5.33
N GLY A 202 -20.04 -5.03 4.99
CA GLY A 202 -20.96 -5.67 4.05
C GLY A 202 -21.08 -7.19 4.17
N GLU A 203 -21.31 -7.87 3.05
CA GLU A 203 -21.30 -9.34 2.99
C GLU A 203 -19.86 -9.86 2.99
N GLN A 204 -19.61 -10.92 3.73
CA GLN A 204 -18.38 -11.71 3.64
C GLN A 204 -18.72 -13.05 3.00
N THR A 205 -17.76 -13.66 2.31
CA THR A 205 -17.95 -14.95 1.64
C THR A 205 -16.92 -15.98 2.07
N ASP A 206 -17.29 -17.25 2.07
CA ASP A 206 -16.31 -18.34 2.16
C ASP A 206 -15.43 -18.42 0.90
N GLU A 207 -14.48 -19.36 0.87
CA GLU A 207 -13.59 -19.61 -0.27
C GLU A 207 -14.32 -20.00 -1.57
N ASN A 208 -15.60 -20.41 -1.48
CA ASN A 208 -16.44 -20.80 -2.61
C ASN A 208 -17.39 -19.67 -3.06
N GLY A 209 -17.33 -18.49 -2.42
CA GLY A 209 -18.17 -17.35 -2.72
C GLY A 209 -19.57 -17.40 -2.09
N ASN A 210 -19.82 -18.31 -1.15
CA ASN A 210 -21.09 -18.34 -0.41
C ASN A 210 -21.03 -17.36 0.75
N ALA A 211 -22.13 -16.66 1.03
CA ALA A 211 -22.20 -15.75 2.17
C ALA A 211 -21.85 -16.46 3.49
N GLN A 212 -21.02 -15.81 4.32
CA GLN A 212 -20.65 -16.27 5.65
C GLN A 212 -20.91 -15.19 6.70
N SER A 213 -20.91 -15.58 7.97
CA SER A 213 -21.08 -14.65 9.09
C SER A 213 -19.78 -13.94 9.44
N LEU A 214 -19.89 -12.68 9.85
CA LEU A 214 -18.80 -11.87 10.36
C LEU A 214 -19.07 -11.50 11.82
N HIS A 215 -18.12 -11.81 12.69
CA HIS A 215 -18.10 -11.28 14.04
C HIS A 215 -17.33 -9.95 14.07
N LEU A 216 -18.03 -8.85 14.30
CA LEU A 216 -17.46 -7.51 14.34
C LEU A 216 -17.38 -7.02 15.79
N THR A 217 -16.18 -6.67 16.24
CA THR A 217 -15.98 -6.03 17.55
C THR A 217 -15.81 -4.53 17.38
N LEU A 218 -16.60 -3.75 18.14
CA LEU A 218 -16.57 -2.28 18.17
C LEU A 218 -16.27 -1.79 19.59
N SER A 219 -15.86 -0.52 19.74
CA SER A 219 -15.78 0.11 21.06
C SER A 219 -17.19 0.36 21.62
N GLU A 220 -17.36 0.30 22.94
CA GLU A 220 -18.61 0.68 23.61
C GLU A 220 -19.00 2.14 23.30
N SER A 221 -18.01 3.02 23.11
CA SER A 221 -18.24 4.41 22.69
C SER A 221 -18.98 4.52 21.35
N HIS A 222 -18.95 3.47 20.54
CA HIS A 222 -19.51 3.40 19.19
C HIS A 222 -20.87 2.71 19.11
N LYS A 223 -21.40 2.27 20.26
CA LYS A 223 -22.65 1.51 20.33
C LYS A 223 -23.86 2.24 19.75
N GLY A 224 -24.04 3.52 20.10
CA GLY A 224 -25.15 4.33 19.59
C GLY A 224 -25.13 4.47 18.07
N PHE A 225 -23.94 4.70 17.50
CA PHE A 225 -23.72 4.73 16.05
C PHE A 225 -24.10 3.40 15.39
N TRP A 226 -23.64 2.27 15.95
CA TRP A 226 -23.96 0.96 15.39
C TRP A 226 -25.46 0.65 15.44
N GLU A 227 -26.14 1.00 16.54
CA GLU A 227 -27.59 0.81 16.68
C GLU A 227 -28.38 1.64 15.66
N GLU A 228 -27.91 2.84 15.30
CA GLU A 228 -28.51 3.63 14.21
C GLU A 228 -28.20 3.02 12.82
N LEU A 229 -26.95 2.60 12.60
CA LEU A 229 -26.51 2.04 11.32
C LEU A 229 -27.22 0.72 11.01
N SER A 230 -27.32 -0.17 11.99
CA SER A 230 -27.99 -1.48 11.86
C SER A 230 -29.49 -1.37 11.57
N GLN A 231 -30.14 -0.27 11.95
CA GLN A 231 -31.53 0.01 11.54
C GLN A 231 -31.64 0.37 10.06
N LYS A 232 -30.57 0.91 9.47
CA LYS A 232 -30.50 1.29 8.05
C LYS A 232 -29.94 0.17 7.17
N ILE A 233 -29.13 -0.73 7.73
CA ILE A 233 -28.48 -1.82 7.02
C ILE A 233 -29.03 -3.17 7.50
N TYR A 234 -29.79 -3.84 6.63
CA TYR A 234 -30.24 -5.23 6.83
C TYR A 234 -29.10 -6.22 6.54
N ASN A 235 -28.05 -6.23 7.35
CA ASN A 235 -26.98 -7.22 7.21
C ASN A 235 -27.18 -8.36 8.22
N SER A 236 -27.96 -9.38 7.85
CA SER A 236 -28.35 -10.49 8.74
C SER A 236 -27.19 -11.36 9.22
N ASN A 237 -26.00 -11.20 8.63
CA ASN A 237 -24.86 -12.08 8.83
C ASN A 237 -23.73 -11.40 9.63
N ILE A 238 -23.93 -10.18 10.14
CA ILE A 238 -22.95 -9.52 11.02
C ILE A 238 -23.44 -9.64 12.46
N GLU A 239 -22.65 -10.32 13.28
CA GLU A 239 -22.80 -10.35 14.73
C GLU A 239 -21.88 -9.30 15.35
N VAL A 240 -22.40 -8.47 16.25
CA VAL A 240 -21.61 -7.38 16.85
C VAL A 240 -21.43 -7.56 18.34
N THR A 241 -20.18 -7.41 18.78
CA THR A 241 -19.80 -7.30 20.18
C THR A 241 -19.18 -5.94 20.47
N PHE A 242 -19.28 -5.51 21.71
CA PHE A 242 -18.70 -4.26 22.18
C PHE A 242 -17.61 -4.54 23.20
N LYS A 243 -16.53 -3.77 23.10
CA LYS A 243 -15.39 -3.79 24.00
C LYS A 243 -15.21 -2.41 24.64
N PRO A 244 -14.84 -2.33 25.94
CA PRO A 244 -14.55 -1.06 26.60
C PRO A 244 -13.48 -0.25 25.89
#